data_AF-A0A7W3MTI3-F1
#
_entry.id   AF-A0A7W3MTI3-F1
#
_cell.length_a   1.000
_cell.length_b   1.000
_cell.length_c   1.000
_cell.angle_alpha   90.00
_cell.angle_beta   90.00
_cell.angle_gamma   90.00
#
_symmetry.space_group_name_H-M   'P 1'
#
loop_
_entity.id
_entity.type
_entity.pdbx_description
1 polymer ?
#
loop_
_entity_poly.entity_id
_entity_poly.type
_entity_poly.pdbx_seq_one_letter_code
_entity_poly.pdbx_strand_id
1 'polypeptide(L)'
;MATTTAESVFGETGPDLYRDNPFRITGLPVRATARDIRRRADRLRVMERLGMEAGADPQILPLDPPPDESAVEEAMQRLRDPRRRLVDEFFWFWPAPGGGSDEALDALRRGDPEAAAGIWSRVRQTSAGDAAAVALHNLAVLAHARALDAEHHGDDGQVGARLWGQAFEHWRAVWHDDDVWDLLDDRVRELADPRVTLAVTRRMRAELAAMLMSINAGLAVRAARAGDGGAVQRQLSLMIRSMFGGPAVDRAVADAVEPDAARIRALCQTAERVTEADPEKGAEAARDLLERSEPLLDVLELMLPGDDTLLQGASDDVATWVMRCTVAYGNKTGDWITAQSLLQEARPLAATDPVRSRIDANLTTVGENVVYARCHFCKQNPADQSSSVEQKMYGDVQHMGYRINWRTLTVSIPRCTVCKQQHEQRGRRVWGIGCTGNLLALALVIVLFATGSPGWAILLAIADVIAFFFVAGIAGPGMPTGQFATIREFEPVRRMLAAGWKFGERPPNVN
;
A
#
# COMPACT_ATOMS: atom_id res chain seq x y z
N MET A 1 19.35 -16.61 -11.77
CA MET A 1 19.78 -16.25 -13.15
C MET A 1 19.02 -15.00 -13.52
N ALA A 2 19.70 -13.85 -13.52
CA ALA A 2 19.08 -12.59 -13.92
C ALA A 2 18.94 -12.62 -15.45
N THR A 3 17.72 -12.86 -15.94
CA THR A 3 17.37 -12.64 -17.33
C THR A 3 17.51 -11.14 -17.56
N THR A 4 18.61 -10.72 -18.20
CA THR A 4 18.75 -9.35 -18.69
C THR A 4 17.65 -9.19 -19.73
N THR A 5 16.52 -8.59 -19.35
CA THR A 5 15.46 -8.21 -20.28
C THR A 5 16.11 -7.32 -21.32
N ALA A 6 16.27 -7.82 -22.54
CA ALA A 6 16.79 -7.02 -23.63
C ALA A 6 15.92 -5.76 -23.73
N GLU A 7 16.54 -4.58 -23.69
CA GLU A 7 15.85 -3.30 -23.80
C GLU A 7 14.92 -3.34 -25.03
N SER A 8 13.64 -3.02 -24.82
CA SER A 8 12.64 -3.04 -25.90
C SER A 8 13.09 -2.15 -27.05
N VAL A 9 12.78 -2.57 -28.28
CA VAL A 9 13.09 -1.77 -29.48
C VAL A 9 12.32 -0.44 -29.49
N PHE A 10 11.16 -0.41 -28.85
CA PHE A 10 10.32 0.78 -28.72
C PHE A 10 10.79 1.73 -27.60
N GLY A 11 11.68 1.28 -26.71
CA GLY A 11 12.08 2.05 -25.52
C GLY A 11 10.90 2.31 -24.59
N GLU A 12 10.96 3.42 -23.85
CA GLU A 12 9.84 3.89 -23.02
C GLU A 12 8.71 4.41 -23.93
N THR A 13 7.66 3.60 -24.09
CA THR A 13 6.43 3.94 -24.79
C THR A 13 5.28 3.83 -23.82
N GLY A 14 4.36 4.81 -23.87
CA GLY A 14 3.27 4.92 -22.92
C GLY A 14 2.10 5.72 -23.47
N PRO A 15 1.16 6.12 -22.61
CA PRO A 15 -0.06 6.84 -23.02
C PRO A 15 0.18 8.11 -23.83
N ASP A 16 1.36 8.73 -23.70
CA ASP A 16 1.72 9.97 -24.38
C ASP A 16 2.39 9.74 -25.74
N LEU A 17 2.39 8.50 -26.28
CA LEU A 17 3.05 8.09 -27.54
C LEU A 17 2.95 9.12 -28.67
N TYR A 18 1.75 9.61 -28.96
CA TYR A 18 1.53 10.60 -30.03
C TYR A 18 1.75 12.04 -29.58
N ARG A 19 1.55 12.34 -28.29
CA ARG A 19 1.76 13.69 -27.74
C ARG A 19 3.25 14.03 -27.72
N ASP A 20 4.09 13.05 -27.40
CA ASP A 20 5.54 13.16 -27.38
C ASP A 20 6.17 12.89 -28.76
N ASN A 21 5.36 12.58 -29.77
CA ASN A 21 5.88 12.28 -31.10
C ASN A 21 6.50 13.56 -31.70
N PRO A 22 7.80 13.54 -32.04
CA PRO A 22 8.49 14.74 -32.49
C PRO A 22 7.95 15.28 -33.81
N PHE A 23 7.36 14.45 -34.67
CA PHE A 23 6.75 14.92 -35.93
C PHE A 23 5.42 15.64 -35.69
N ARG A 24 4.67 15.26 -34.64
CA ARG A 24 3.48 16.00 -34.18
C ARG A 24 3.88 17.35 -33.60
N ILE A 25 4.81 17.35 -32.64
CA ILE A 25 5.29 18.56 -31.95
C ILE A 25 5.88 19.58 -32.93
N THR A 26 6.74 19.12 -33.84
CA THR A 26 7.48 20.02 -34.74
C THR A 26 6.69 20.38 -36.00
N GLY A 27 5.67 19.59 -36.36
CA GLY A 27 4.93 19.70 -37.62
C GLY A 27 5.73 19.28 -38.86
N LEU A 28 6.88 18.62 -38.68
CA LEU A 28 7.69 18.11 -39.79
C LEU A 28 7.11 16.81 -40.35
N PRO A 29 7.20 16.57 -41.67
CA PRO A 29 6.87 15.26 -42.25
C PRO A 29 7.92 14.21 -41.84
N VAL A 30 7.52 12.93 -41.79
CA VAL A 30 8.42 11.81 -41.42
C VAL A 30 9.68 11.72 -42.29
N ARG A 31 9.58 12.13 -43.57
CA ARG A 31 10.72 12.18 -44.52
C ARG A 31 11.55 13.47 -44.45
N ALA A 32 11.36 14.31 -43.42
CA ALA A 32 12.14 15.55 -43.26
C ALA A 32 13.65 15.28 -43.22
N THR A 33 14.41 16.02 -44.02
CA THR A 33 15.87 15.88 -44.06
C THR A 33 16.52 16.57 -42.86
N ALA A 34 17.80 16.28 -42.59
CA ALA A 34 18.57 17.01 -41.58
C ALA A 34 18.64 18.53 -41.86
N ARG A 35 18.45 18.96 -43.11
CA ARG A 35 18.33 20.37 -43.48
C ARG A 35 16.98 20.94 -43.07
N ASP A 36 15.89 20.22 -43.30
CA ASP A 36 14.53 20.64 -42.92
C ASP A 36 14.38 20.75 -41.41
N ILE A 37 14.93 19.79 -40.67
CA ILE A 37 15.01 19.80 -39.21
C ILE A 37 15.74 21.08 -38.74
N ARG A 38 16.95 21.34 -39.24
CA ARG A 38 17.70 22.57 -38.87
C ARG A 38 16.91 23.85 -39.19
N ARG A 39 16.31 23.93 -40.37
CA ARG A 39 15.50 25.08 -40.78
C ARG A 39 14.30 25.29 -39.86
N ARG A 40 13.64 24.21 -39.43
CA ARG A 40 12.51 24.29 -38.50
C ARG A 40 12.96 24.75 -37.11
N ALA A 41 14.09 24.24 -36.59
CA ALA A 41 14.67 24.71 -35.34
C ALA A 41 14.97 26.22 -35.39
N ASP A 42 15.60 26.69 -36.46
CA ASP A 42 15.92 28.12 -36.62
C ASP A 42 14.65 28.97 -36.70
N ARG A 43 13.60 28.50 -37.38
CA ARG A 43 12.32 29.20 -37.45
C ARG A 43 11.63 29.29 -36.08
N LEU A 44 11.62 28.21 -35.31
CA LEU A 44 10.99 28.18 -33.98
C LEU A 44 11.70 29.15 -33.02
N ARG A 45 13.04 29.16 -33.02
CA ARG A 45 13.85 30.14 -32.24
C ARG A 45 13.59 31.60 -32.64
N VAL A 46 13.35 31.86 -33.92
CA VAL A 46 13.00 33.22 -34.39
C VAL A 46 11.60 33.61 -33.93
N MET A 47 10.62 32.71 -34.04
CA MET A 47 9.25 32.97 -33.57
C MET A 47 9.20 33.24 -32.07
N GLU A 48 9.95 32.47 -31.29
CA GLU A 48 10.13 32.64 -29.85
C GLU A 48 10.71 34.02 -29.50
N ARG A 49 11.81 34.44 -30.13
CA ARG A 49 12.39 35.78 -29.94
C ARG A 49 11.43 36.92 -30.28
N LEU A 50 10.46 36.66 -31.14
CA LEU A 50 9.44 37.63 -31.56
C LEU A 50 8.18 37.56 -30.69
N GLY A 51 8.13 36.69 -29.67
CA GLY A 51 6.97 36.51 -28.80
C GLY A 51 5.75 35.96 -29.54
N MET A 52 5.94 35.25 -30.64
CA MET A 52 4.86 34.64 -31.41
C MET A 52 4.44 33.30 -30.79
N GLU A 53 3.13 33.08 -30.65
CA GLU A 53 2.60 31.82 -30.13
C GLU A 53 2.93 30.63 -31.06
N ALA A 54 3.32 29.51 -30.45
CA ALA A 54 3.57 28.23 -31.10
C ALA A 54 2.23 27.61 -31.59
N GLY A 55 1.70 28.10 -32.71
CA GLY A 55 0.42 27.62 -33.24
C GLY A 55 -0.04 28.24 -34.55
N ALA A 56 0.70 29.22 -35.10
CA ALA A 56 0.29 29.95 -36.30
C ALA A 56 0.36 29.15 -37.61
N ASP A 57 1.09 28.03 -37.64
CA ASP A 57 1.17 27.15 -38.81
C ASP A 57 0.08 26.07 -38.74
N PRO A 58 -0.64 25.76 -39.84
CA PRO A 58 -1.57 24.62 -39.88
C PRO A 58 -0.85 23.30 -39.56
N GLN A 59 -1.25 22.64 -38.47
CA GLN A 59 -0.68 21.38 -38.00
C GLN A 59 -1.68 20.22 -38.17
N ILE A 60 -1.14 19.03 -38.38
CA ILE A 60 -1.92 17.79 -38.37
C ILE A 60 -2.13 17.38 -36.92
N LEU A 61 -3.40 17.26 -36.50
CA LEU A 61 -3.78 16.91 -35.13
C LEU A 61 -3.05 17.79 -34.09
N PRO A 62 -3.31 19.11 -34.05
CA PRO A 62 -2.64 20.01 -33.11
C PRO A 62 -2.83 19.53 -31.67
N LEU A 63 -1.82 19.78 -30.83
CA LEU A 63 -1.87 19.46 -29.40
C LEU A 63 -2.66 20.52 -28.64
N ASP A 64 -3.40 20.06 -27.65
CA ASP A 64 -4.04 20.90 -26.64
C ASP A 64 -3.59 20.41 -25.24
N PRO A 65 -2.93 21.25 -24.42
CA PRO A 65 -2.35 22.55 -24.80
C PRO A 65 -1.23 22.42 -25.85
N PRO A 66 -0.85 23.51 -26.55
CA PRO A 66 0.27 23.49 -27.48
C PRO A 66 1.59 23.16 -26.75
N PRO A 67 2.56 22.55 -27.45
CA PRO A 67 3.83 22.17 -26.85
C PRO A 67 4.61 23.41 -26.40
N ASP A 68 5.22 23.32 -25.22
CA ASP A 68 6.11 24.35 -24.73
C ASP A 68 7.49 24.29 -25.42
N GLU A 69 8.35 25.26 -25.10
CA GLU A 69 9.69 25.37 -25.68
C GLU A 69 10.55 24.14 -25.36
N SER A 70 10.49 23.65 -24.12
CA SER A 70 11.27 22.49 -23.69
C SER A 70 10.88 21.24 -24.48
N ALA A 71 9.59 21.01 -24.67
CA ALA A 71 9.07 19.90 -25.47
C ALA A 71 9.50 19.99 -26.94
N VAL A 72 9.52 21.20 -27.51
CA VAL A 72 10.02 21.43 -28.87
C VAL A 72 11.52 21.12 -28.98
N GLU A 73 12.34 21.59 -28.04
CA GLU A 73 13.78 21.32 -28.05
C GLU A 73 14.08 19.82 -27.89
N GLU A 74 13.38 19.15 -26.97
CA GLU A 74 13.49 17.72 -26.75
C GLU A 74 13.08 16.93 -27.99
N ALA A 75 11.97 17.28 -28.64
CA ALA A 75 11.54 16.69 -29.90
C ALA A 75 12.60 16.82 -31.00
N MET A 76 13.21 18.00 -31.14
CA MET A 76 14.26 18.25 -32.12
C MET A 76 15.54 17.46 -31.83
N GLN A 77 15.87 17.27 -30.55
CA GLN A 77 17.00 16.43 -30.15
C GLN A 77 16.70 14.94 -30.39
N ARG A 78 15.47 14.48 -30.10
CA ARG A 78 15.01 13.11 -30.32
C ARG A 78 15.12 12.70 -31.79
N LEU A 79 14.80 13.60 -32.74
CA LEU A 79 14.96 13.37 -34.18
C LEU A 79 16.40 13.12 -34.65
N ARG A 80 17.42 13.38 -33.82
CA ARG A 80 18.83 13.13 -34.16
C ARG A 80 19.26 11.69 -33.88
N ASP A 81 18.52 10.95 -33.06
CA ASP A 81 18.74 9.53 -32.84
C ASP A 81 17.98 8.73 -33.91
N PRO A 82 18.66 8.04 -34.84
CA PRO A 82 17.98 7.34 -35.94
C PRO A 82 17.10 6.18 -35.47
N ARG A 83 17.44 5.51 -34.36
CA ARG A 83 16.66 4.40 -33.82
C ARG A 83 15.34 4.93 -33.26
N ARG A 84 15.41 5.97 -32.42
CA ARG A 84 14.20 6.60 -31.86
C ARG A 84 13.36 7.24 -32.96
N ARG A 85 14.02 7.94 -33.89
CA ARG A 85 13.36 8.52 -35.06
C ARG A 85 12.59 7.49 -35.88
N LEU A 86 13.14 6.29 -36.14
CA LEU A 86 12.42 5.25 -36.89
C LEU A 86 11.12 4.83 -36.17
N VAL A 87 11.16 4.67 -34.84
CA VAL A 87 9.98 4.38 -34.03
C VAL A 87 8.96 5.52 -34.12
N ASP A 88 9.42 6.76 -34.00
CA ASP A 88 8.56 7.93 -34.12
C ASP A 88 7.97 8.08 -35.54
N GLU A 89 8.70 7.69 -36.59
CA GLU A 89 8.24 7.63 -37.98
C GLU A 89 7.14 6.56 -38.14
N PHE A 90 7.29 5.40 -37.49
CA PHE A 90 6.29 4.33 -37.48
C PHE A 90 5.02 4.73 -36.73
N PHE A 91 5.10 5.59 -35.71
CA PHE A 91 3.91 6.11 -35.03
C PHE A 91 3.48 7.49 -35.54
N TRP A 92 3.72 7.78 -36.81
CA TRP A 92 3.23 9.01 -37.45
C TRP A 92 2.82 8.80 -38.91
N PHE A 93 2.25 9.82 -39.53
CA PHE A 93 1.65 9.68 -40.85
C PHE A 93 2.69 9.55 -41.97
N TRP A 94 2.54 8.49 -42.77
CA TRP A 94 3.36 8.25 -43.95
C TRP A 94 2.79 8.94 -45.17
N PRO A 95 3.62 9.58 -46.02
CA PRO A 95 3.14 10.23 -47.23
C PRO A 95 2.73 9.19 -48.28
N ALA A 96 1.81 9.55 -49.16
CA ALA A 96 1.47 8.75 -50.33
C ALA A 96 2.73 8.36 -51.15
N PRO A 97 2.81 7.10 -51.64
CA PRO A 97 3.88 6.68 -52.54
C PRO A 97 3.94 7.57 -53.80
N GLY A 98 5.14 7.91 -54.27
CA GLY A 98 5.34 8.68 -55.51
C GLY A 98 5.44 10.21 -55.38
N GLY A 99 5.35 10.79 -54.18
CA GLY A 99 5.81 12.17 -53.91
C GLY A 99 4.92 13.31 -54.43
N GLY A 100 3.61 13.08 -54.60
CA GLY A 100 2.61 14.08 -55.02
C GLY A 100 1.85 14.76 -53.87
N SER A 101 0.79 15.51 -54.23
CA SER A 101 -0.18 16.05 -53.25
C SER A 101 -0.88 14.91 -52.54
N ASP A 102 -0.95 14.97 -51.22
CA ASP A 102 -1.60 13.94 -50.40
C ASP A 102 -2.91 14.51 -49.85
N GLU A 103 -4.00 14.22 -50.56
CA GLU A 103 -5.33 14.75 -50.23
C GLU A 103 -5.77 14.43 -48.80
N ALA A 104 -5.35 13.28 -48.26
CA ALA A 104 -5.68 12.87 -46.90
C ALA A 104 -4.89 13.69 -45.86
N LEU A 105 -3.58 13.89 -46.07
CA LEU A 105 -2.80 14.77 -45.20
C LEU A 105 -3.25 16.23 -45.30
N ASP A 106 -3.67 16.68 -46.48
CA ASP A 106 -4.24 18.01 -46.67
C ASP A 106 -5.58 18.16 -45.93
N ALA A 107 -6.41 17.12 -45.89
CA ALA A 107 -7.63 17.11 -45.08
C ALA A 107 -7.31 17.22 -43.57
N LEU A 108 -6.29 16.51 -43.09
CA LEU A 108 -5.84 16.65 -41.69
C LEU A 108 -5.35 18.06 -41.36
N ARG A 109 -4.60 18.71 -42.26
CA ARG A 109 -4.14 20.10 -42.06
C ARG A 109 -5.30 21.11 -41.99
N ARG A 110 -6.46 20.78 -42.58
CA ARG A 110 -7.69 21.57 -42.49
C ARG A 110 -8.54 21.23 -41.27
N GLY A 111 -8.09 20.30 -40.41
CA GLY A 111 -8.83 19.87 -39.23
C GLY A 111 -9.96 18.89 -39.52
N ASP A 112 -9.91 18.16 -40.64
CA ASP A 112 -10.94 17.18 -41.03
C ASP A 112 -10.40 15.73 -41.01
N PRO A 113 -10.32 15.10 -39.82
CA PRO A 113 -9.83 13.73 -39.69
C PRO A 113 -10.78 12.68 -40.27
N GLU A 114 -12.09 12.96 -40.33
CA GLU A 114 -13.06 12.02 -40.92
C GLU A 114 -12.90 11.96 -42.44
N ALA A 115 -12.69 13.10 -43.11
CA ALA A 115 -12.39 13.10 -44.55
C ALA A 115 -11.08 12.36 -44.87
N ALA A 116 -10.03 12.56 -44.06
CA ALA A 116 -8.77 11.84 -44.21
C ALA A 116 -8.96 10.32 -44.07
N ALA A 117 -9.67 9.87 -43.02
CA ALA A 117 -10.02 8.47 -42.83
C ALA A 117 -10.80 7.90 -44.03
N GLY A 118 -11.76 8.67 -44.56
CA GLY A 118 -12.55 8.27 -45.74
C GLY A 118 -11.70 8.10 -47.00
N ILE A 119 -10.72 8.97 -47.23
CA ILE A 119 -9.77 8.86 -48.35
C ILE A 119 -8.91 7.61 -48.21
N TRP A 120 -8.26 7.39 -47.05
CA TRP A 120 -7.44 6.19 -46.83
C TRP A 120 -8.26 4.90 -46.91
N SER A 121 -9.49 4.90 -46.40
CA SER A 121 -10.38 3.73 -46.49
C SER A 121 -10.68 3.36 -47.94
N ARG A 122 -10.90 4.37 -48.79
CA ARG A 122 -11.11 4.18 -50.23
C ARG A 122 -9.84 3.67 -50.91
N VAL A 123 -8.69 4.30 -50.64
CA VAL A 123 -7.39 3.88 -51.21
C VAL A 123 -7.08 2.43 -50.85
N ARG A 124 -7.30 2.02 -49.59
CA ARG A 124 -7.13 0.65 -49.13
C ARG A 124 -8.04 -0.35 -49.85
N GLN A 125 -9.26 0.05 -50.23
CA GLN A 125 -10.21 -0.81 -50.93
C GLN A 125 -9.94 -0.88 -52.45
N THR A 126 -9.41 0.18 -53.06
CA THR A 126 -9.29 0.30 -54.52
C THR A 126 -7.87 0.13 -55.06
N SER A 127 -6.86 0.04 -54.19
CA SER A 127 -5.44 -0.03 -54.55
C SER A 127 -4.80 -1.30 -53.98
N ALA A 128 -3.59 -1.62 -54.42
CA ALA A 128 -2.78 -2.73 -53.90
C ALA A 128 -1.34 -2.26 -53.65
N GLY A 129 -0.55 -3.05 -52.92
CA GLY A 129 0.85 -2.74 -52.58
C GLY A 129 0.98 -1.49 -51.72
N ASP A 130 2.05 -0.73 -51.94
CA ASP A 130 2.47 0.42 -51.11
C ASP A 130 1.35 1.40 -50.77
N ALA A 131 0.48 1.72 -51.73
CA ALA A 131 -0.59 2.70 -51.52
C ALA A 131 -1.65 2.18 -50.52
N ALA A 132 -1.99 0.90 -50.60
CA ALA A 132 -2.92 0.26 -49.66
C ALA A 132 -2.28 0.08 -48.28
N ALA A 133 -0.99 -0.28 -48.23
CA ALA A 133 -0.21 -0.41 -47.00
C ALA A 133 -0.08 0.92 -46.24
N VAL A 134 0.30 2.01 -46.93
CA VAL A 134 0.35 3.37 -46.35
C VAL A 134 -1.03 3.79 -45.82
N ALA A 135 -2.10 3.52 -46.58
CA ALA A 135 -3.46 3.86 -46.15
C ALA A 135 -3.88 3.07 -44.90
N LEU A 136 -3.58 1.77 -44.84
CA LEU A 136 -3.84 0.93 -43.67
C LEU A 136 -3.08 1.42 -42.44
N HIS A 137 -1.78 1.69 -42.59
CA HIS A 137 -0.94 2.22 -41.53
C HIS A 137 -1.48 3.56 -40.99
N ASN A 138 -1.79 4.50 -41.87
CA ASN A 138 -2.27 5.82 -41.48
C ASN A 138 -3.66 5.78 -40.82
N LEU A 139 -4.53 4.83 -41.20
CA LEU A 139 -5.78 4.57 -40.49
C LEU A 139 -5.55 4.09 -39.05
N ALA A 140 -4.54 3.24 -38.84
CA ALA A 140 -4.15 2.77 -37.51
C ALA A 140 -3.63 3.92 -36.63
N VAL A 141 -2.71 4.73 -37.17
CA VAL A 141 -2.17 5.92 -36.51
C VAL A 141 -3.28 6.91 -36.17
N LEU A 142 -4.16 7.24 -37.12
CA LEU A 142 -5.23 8.22 -36.90
C LEU A 142 -6.21 7.79 -35.80
N ALA A 143 -6.70 6.55 -35.88
CA ALA A 143 -7.66 6.04 -34.90
C ALA A 143 -7.04 5.99 -33.49
N HIS A 144 -5.79 5.54 -33.39
CA HIS A 144 -5.11 5.41 -32.10
C HIS A 144 -4.72 6.77 -31.51
N ALA A 145 -4.22 7.70 -32.31
CA ALA A 145 -3.91 9.07 -31.86
C ALA A 145 -5.17 9.78 -31.34
N ARG A 146 -6.30 9.65 -32.04
CA ARG A 146 -7.57 10.22 -31.58
C ARG A 146 -8.14 9.53 -30.35
N ALA A 147 -7.94 8.21 -30.22
CA ALA A 147 -8.33 7.49 -29.01
C ALA A 147 -7.54 7.98 -27.79
N LEU A 148 -6.22 8.16 -27.92
CA LEU A 148 -5.38 8.68 -26.85
C LEU A 148 -5.65 10.16 -26.54
N ASP A 149 -5.92 10.98 -27.54
CA ASP A 149 -6.35 12.37 -27.32
C ASP A 149 -7.70 12.40 -26.56
N ALA A 150 -8.66 11.53 -26.90
CA ALA A 150 -9.92 11.42 -26.18
C ALA A 150 -9.72 11.03 -24.70
N GLU A 151 -8.86 10.06 -24.41
CA GLU A 151 -8.50 9.70 -23.02
C GLU A 151 -7.84 10.87 -22.28
N HIS A 152 -6.97 11.63 -22.96
CA HIS A 152 -6.33 12.83 -22.37
C HIS A 152 -7.36 13.91 -22.00
N HIS A 153 -8.39 14.09 -22.82
CA HIS A 153 -9.49 15.03 -22.55
C HIS A 153 -10.54 14.47 -21.57
N GLY A 154 -10.40 13.23 -21.10
CA GLY A 154 -11.38 12.57 -20.25
C GLY A 154 -12.69 12.20 -20.95
N ASP A 155 -12.68 12.09 -22.29
CA ASP A 155 -13.82 11.61 -23.07
C ASP A 155 -13.81 10.08 -23.15
N ASP A 156 -14.52 9.45 -22.21
CA ASP A 156 -14.72 8.00 -22.16
C ASP A 156 -16.05 7.55 -22.78
N GLY A 157 -16.68 8.43 -23.58
CA GLY A 157 -17.96 8.19 -24.22
C GLY A 157 -17.91 7.17 -25.36
N GLN A 158 -19.05 7.01 -26.05
CA GLN A 158 -19.17 6.08 -27.18
C GLN A 158 -18.18 6.37 -28.32
N VAL A 159 -17.77 7.64 -28.48
CA VAL A 159 -16.80 8.05 -29.49
C VAL A 159 -15.42 7.48 -29.17
N GLY A 160 -14.93 7.63 -27.94
CA GLY A 160 -13.66 7.05 -27.49
C GLY A 160 -13.64 5.52 -27.63
N ALA A 161 -14.71 4.84 -27.20
CA ALA A 161 -14.84 3.39 -27.35
C ALA A 161 -14.79 2.92 -28.82
N ARG A 162 -15.42 3.66 -29.73
CA ARG A 162 -15.36 3.39 -31.18
C ARG A 162 -13.95 3.59 -31.73
N LEU A 163 -13.27 4.66 -31.33
CA LEU A 163 -11.89 4.95 -31.76
C LEU A 163 -10.92 3.85 -31.33
N TRP A 164 -11.01 3.36 -30.09
CA TRP A 164 -10.22 2.22 -29.62
C TRP A 164 -10.48 0.94 -30.41
N GLY A 165 -11.75 0.63 -30.69
CA GLY A 165 -12.11 -0.53 -31.52
C GLY A 165 -11.48 -0.45 -32.91
N GLN A 166 -11.58 0.72 -33.56
CA GLN A 166 -10.95 0.97 -34.86
C GLN A 166 -9.43 0.89 -34.80
N ALA A 167 -8.81 1.45 -33.75
CA ALA A 167 -7.37 1.42 -33.56
C ALA A 167 -6.84 -0.01 -33.50
N PHE A 168 -7.42 -0.87 -32.66
CA PHE A 168 -6.99 -2.26 -32.54
C PHE A 168 -7.29 -3.10 -33.79
N GLU A 169 -8.41 -2.84 -34.47
CA GLU A 169 -8.68 -3.49 -35.76
C GLU A 169 -7.61 -3.17 -36.80
N HIS A 170 -7.29 -1.89 -36.97
CA HIS A 170 -6.26 -1.47 -37.93
C HIS A 170 -4.86 -1.93 -37.52
N TRP A 171 -4.47 -1.81 -36.26
CA TRP A 171 -3.15 -2.25 -35.79
C TRP A 171 -2.95 -3.77 -35.92
N ARG A 172 -4.00 -4.59 -35.72
CA ARG A 172 -3.92 -6.02 -36.00
C ARG A 172 -3.74 -6.30 -37.49
N ALA A 173 -4.44 -5.56 -38.34
CA ALA A 173 -4.23 -5.68 -39.78
C ALA A 173 -2.79 -5.29 -40.17
N VAL A 174 -2.26 -4.17 -39.65
CA VAL A 174 -0.86 -3.75 -39.84
C VAL A 174 0.12 -4.82 -39.34
N TRP A 175 -0.16 -5.47 -38.21
CA TRP A 175 0.71 -6.50 -37.65
C TRP A 175 0.91 -7.71 -38.59
N HIS A 176 -0.13 -8.04 -39.36
CA HIS A 176 -0.16 -9.18 -40.28
C HIS A 176 0.09 -8.81 -41.75
N ASP A 177 0.16 -7.53 -42.09
CA ASP A 177 0.33 -7.05 -43.46
C ASP A 177 1.82 -6.93 -43.82
N ASP A 178 2.32 -7.80 -44.70
CA ASP A 178 3.74 -7.82 -45.08
C ASP A 178 4.16 -6.57 -45.87
N ASP A 179 3.27 -5.98 -46.69
CA ASP A 179 3.56 -4.78 -47.49
C ASP A 179 3.88 -3.58 -46.57
N VAL A 180 3.19 -3.45 -45.42
CA VAL A 180 3.51 -2.42 -44.41
C VAL A 180 4.92 -2.59 -43.85
N TRP A 181 5.33 -3.83 -43.57
CA TRP A 181 6.67 -4.10 -43.01
C TRP A 181 7.76 -3.99 -44.07
N ASP A 182 7.48 -4.34 -45.32
CA ASP A 182 8.40 -4.16 -46.45
C ASP A 182 8.68 -2.68 -46.71
N LEU A 183 7.65 -1.81 -46.61
CA LEU A 183 7.84 -0.36 -46.67
C LEU A 183 8.75 0.17 -45.54
N LEU A 184 8.62 -0.37 -44.33
CA LEU A 184 9.50 0.00 -43.22
C LEU A 184 10.93 -0.51 -43.44
N ASP A 185 11.09 -1.70 -43.99
CA ASP A 185 12.39 -2.27 -44.37
C ASP A 185 13.07 -1.43 -45.45
N ASP A 186 12.33 -1.01 -46.48
CA ASP A 186 12.82 -0.09 -47.52
C ASP A 186 13.23 1.25 -46.91
N ARG A 187 12.43 1.76 -45.97
CA ARG A 187 12.78 2.98 -45.24
C ARG A 187 14.09 2.84 -44.47
N VAL A 188 14.34 1.69 -43.83
CA VAL A 188 15.61 1.41 -43.16
C VAL A 188 16.78 1.35 -44.14
N ARG A 189 16.59 0.75 -45.32
CA ARG A 189 17.60 0.73 -46.39
C ARG A 189 17.91 2.14 -46.90
N GLU A 190 16.89 2.98 -47.07
CA GLU A 190 17.04 4.38 -47.48
C GLU A 190 17.80 5.23 -46.45
N LEU A 191 17.54 5.02 -45.15
CA LEU A 191 18.24 5.73 -44.07
C LEU A 191 19.75 5.46 -44.09
N ALA A 192 20.15 4.25 -44.50
CA ALA A 192 21.54 3.81 -44.62
C ALA A 192 22.40 4.10 -43.37
N ASP A 193 21.79 4.11 -42.18
CA ASP A 193 22.48 4.34 -40.91
C ASP A 193 22.85 3.00 -40.26
N PRO A 194 24.12 2.75 -39.91
CA PRO A 194 24.56 1.47 -39.36
C PRO A 194 23.90 1.10 -38.01
N ARG A 195 23.29 2.07 -37.31
CA ARG A 195 22.58 1.83 -36.04
C ARG A 195 21.16 1.32 -36.23
N VAL A 196 20.61 1.42 -37.45
CA VAL A 196 19.24 1.02 -37.77
C VAL A 196 19.30 -0.03 -38.86
N THR A 197 19.01 -1.28 -38.49
CA THR A 197 19.13 -2.44 -39.39
C THR A 197 17.78 -3.13 -39.55
N LEU A 198 17.65 -4.03 -40.52
CA LEU A 198 16.46 -4.89 -40.67
C LEU A 198 16.22 -5.83 -39.47
N ALA A 199 17.16 -5.91 -38.51
CA ALA A 199 16.89 -6.59 -37.24
C ALA A 199 16.01 -5.74 -36.32
N VAL A 200 16.08 -4.40 -36.43
CA VAL A 200 15.23 -3.45 -35.68
C VAL A 200 13.78 -3.60 -36.12
N THR A 201 13.50 -3.64 -37.42
CA THR A 201 12.13 -3.79 -37.97
C THR A 201 11.50 -5.14 -37.58
N ARG A 202 12.25 -6.23 -37.69
CA ARG A 202 11.82 -7.56 -37.21
C ARG A 202 11.46 -7.57 -35.73
N ARG A 203 12.26 -6.90 -34.90
CA ARG A 203 11.95 -6.73 -33.46
C ARG A 203 10.73 -5.86 -33.25
N MET A 204 10.57 -4.75 -33.99
CA MET A 204 9.39 -3.90 -33.91
C MET A 204 8.12 -4.72 -34.20
N ARG A 205 8.12 -5.55 -35.26
CA ARG A 205 7.00 -6.42 -35.58
C ARG A 205 6.70 -7.44 -34.47
N ALA A 206 7.74 -8.04 -33.89
CA ALA A 206 7.60 -9.03 -32.83
C ALA A 206 7.09 -8.41 -31.51
N GLU A 207 7.50 -7.18 -31.19
CA GLU A 207 7.19 -6.49 -29.94
C GLU A 207 5.90 -5.62 -30.05
N LEU A 208 5.36 -5.39 -31.26
CA LEU A 208 4.27 -4.42 -31.50
C LEU A 208 3.04 -4.68 -30.63
N ALA A 209 2.58 -5.93 -30.56
CA ALA A 209 1.40 -6.30 -29.76
C ALA A 209 1.59 -5.99 -28.27
N ALA A 210 2.74 -6.34 -27.71
CA ALA A 210 3.06 -6.09 -26.31
C ALA A 210 3.17 -4.58 -26.02
N MET A 211 3.77 -3.81 -26.92
CA MET A 211 3.88 -2.36 -26.80
C MET A 211 2.51 -1.67 -26.89
N LEU A 212 1.62 -2.09 -27.79
CA LEU A 212 0.26 -1.53 -27.83
C LEU A 212 -0.51 -1.83 -26.53
N MET A 213 -0.33 -3.01 -25.95
CA MET A 213 -0.95 -3.35 -24.68
C MET A 213 -0.35 -2.58 -23.50
N SER A 214 0.95 -2.26 -23.52
CA SER A 214 1.57 -1.48 -22.44
C SER A 214 1.03 -0.06 -22.35
N ILE A 215 0.52 0.51 -23.45
CA ILE A 215 -0.14 1.82 -23.47
C ILE A 215 -1.43 1.79 -22.64
N ASN A 216 -2.32 0.82 -22.89
CA ASN A 216 -3.56 0.68 -22.13
C ASN A 216 -3.30 0.25 -20.68
N ALA A 217 -2.31 -0.59 -20.43
CA ALA A 217 -1.88 -0.92 -19.07
C ALA A 217 -1.38 0.33 -18.32
N GLY A 218 -0.63 1.20 -19.00
CA GLY A 218 -0.20 2.49 -18.45
C GLY A 218 -1.36 3.45 -18.16
N LEU A 219 -2.37 3.50 -19.02
CA LEU A 219 -3.62 4.25 -18.76
C LEU A 219 -4.36 3.69 -17.55
N ALA A 220 -4.45 2.36 -17.43
CA ALA A 220 -5.08 1.70 -16.30
C ALA A 220 -4.33 2.01 -14.98
N VAL A 221 -2.99 1.98 -14.97
CA VAL A 221 -2.20 2.37 -13.79
C VAL A 221 -2.40 3.85 -13.43
N ARG A 222 -2.47 4.76 -14.41
CA ARG A 222 -2.80 6.18 -14.15
C ARG A 222 -4.17 6.32 -13.49
N ALA A 223 -5.17 5.60 -13.99
CA ALA A 223 -6.52 5.58 -13.41
C ALA A 223 -6.55 4.97 -12.00
N ALA A 224 -5.83 3.87 -11.78
CA ALA A 224 -5.73 3.21 -10.47
C ALA A 224 -5.14 4.15 -9.42
N ARG A 225 -4.06 4.87 -9.76
CA ARG A 225 -3.44 5.89 -8.89
C ARG A 225 -4.35 7.09 -8.62
N ALA A 226 -5.31 7.36 -9.50
CA ALA A 226 -6.34 8.38 -9.30
C ALA A 226 -7.58 7.86 -8.55
N GLY A 227 -7.63 6.57 -8.20
CA GLY A 227 -8.79 5.94 -7.56
C GLY A 227 -9.98 5.70 -8.49
N ASP A 228 -9.79 5.80 -9.81
CA ASP A 228 -10.86 5.60 -10.80
C ASP A 228 -10.94 4.13 -11.25
N GLY A 229 -11.55 3.29 -10.41
CA GLY A 229 -11.77 1.87 -10.72
C GLY A 229 -12.63 1.64 -11.97
N GLY A 230 -13.50 2.59 -12.34
CA GLY A 230 -14.29 2.51 -13.57
C GLY A 230 -13.42 2.59 -14.83
N ALA A 231 -12.49 3.55 -14.84
CA ALA A 231 -11.51 3.68 -15.91
C ALA A 231 -10.53 2.51 -15.97
N VAL A 232 -10.09 1.98 -14.82
CA VAL A 232 -9.26 0.75 -14.79
C VAL A 232 -9.96 -0.41 -15.50
N GLN A 233 -11.20 -0.70 -15.11
CA GLN A 233 -11.98 -1.79 -15.70
C GLN A 233 -12.25 -1.58 -17.20
N ARG A 234 -12.45 -0.33 -17.62
CA ARG A 234 -12.59 0.03 -19.05
C ARG A 234 -11.32 -0.31 -19.82
N GLN A 235 -10.14 0.10 -19.35
CA GLN A 235 -8.87 -0.14 -20.04
C GLN A 235 -8.53 -1.64 -20.10
N LEU A 236 -8.70 -2.37 -19.00
CA LEU A 236 -8.50 -3.82 -18.99
C LEU A 236 -9.47 -4.53 -19.96
N SER A 237 -10.74 -4.10 -20.00
CA SER A 237 -11.72 -4.63 -20.95
C SER A 237 -11.35 -4.35 -22.42
N LEU A 238 -10.79 -3.17 -22.71
CA LEU A 238 -10.28 -2.83 -24.04
C LEU A 238 -9.12 -3.75 -24.43
N MET A 239 -8.18 -4.00 -23.53
CA MET A 239 -7.06 -4.91 -23.76
C MET A 239 -7.53 -6.34 -24.07
N ILE A 240 -8.49 -6.87 -23.30
CA ILE A 240 -9.06 -8.21 -23.53
C ILE A 240 -9.75 -8.30 -24.90
N ARG A 241 -10.49 -7.25 -25.30
CA ARG A 241 -11.21 -7.20 -26.59
C ARG A 241 -10.32 -6.86 -27.79
N SER A 242 -9.07 -6.48 -27.57
CA SER A 242 -8.13 -6.07 -28.62
C SER A 242 -7.74 -7.21 -29.57
N MET A 243 -7.88 -8.47 -29.13
CA MET A 243 -7.51 -9.69 -29.86
C MET A 243 -6.00 -9.81 -30.19
N PHE A 244 -5.12 -9.11 -29.46
CA PHE A 244 -3.66 -9.29 -29.56
C PHE A 244 -3.13 -10.51 -28.77
N GLY A 245 -4.00 -11.19 -28.01
CA GLY A 245 -3.71 -12.44 -27.30
C GLY A 245 -3.44 -12.27 -25.80
N GLY A 246 -3.85 -13.26 -25.00
CA GLY A 246 -3.74 -13.26 -23.53
C GLY A 246 -2.32 -13.00 -23.00
N PRO A 247 -1.27 -13.69 -23.50
CA PRO A 247 0.09 -13.50 -22.98
C PRO A 247 0.64 -12.08 -23.14
N ALA A 248 0.22 -11.33 -24.17
CA ALA A 248 0.62 -9.95 -24.35
C ALA A 248 -0.08 -9.01 -23.35
N VAL A 249 -1.35 -9.28 -23.06
CA VAL A 249 -2.15 -8.56 -22.05
C VAL A 249 -1.58 -8.81 -20.66
N ASP A 250 -1.42 -10.08 -20.28
CA ASP A 250 -0.93 -10.48 -18.95
C ASP A 250 0.45 -9.87 -18.67
N ARG A 251 1.35 -9.93 -19.66
CA ARG A 251 2.68 -9.34 -19.56
C ARG A 251 2.62 -7.81 -19.45
N ALA A 252 1.79 -7.15 -20.25
CA ALA A 252 1.67 -5.69 -20.21
C ALA A 252 1.14 -5.21 -18.85
N VAL A 253 0.16 -5.92 -18.27
CA VAL A 253 -0.35 -5.62 -16.93
C VAL A 253 0.73 -5.83 -15.86
N ALA A 254 1.41 -6.98 -15.88
CA ALA A 254 2.48 -7.30 -14.94
C ALA A 254 3.64 -6.28 -15.00
N ASP A 255 4.11 -5.97 -16.21
CA ASP A 255 5.19 -5.00 -16.42
C ASP A 255 4.77 -3.58 -15.97
N ALA A 256 3.49 -3.22 -16.10
CA ALA A 256 2.98 -1.90 -15.71
C ALA A 256 2.88 -1.69 -14.20
N VAL A 257 2.58 -2.73 -13.41
CA VAL A 257 2.46 -2.66 -11.94
C VAL A 257 3.78 -2.98 -11.20
N GLU A 258 4.77 -3.51 -11.90
CA GLU A 258 6.08 -3.85 -11.33
C GLU A 258 6.78 -2.67 -10.61
N PRO A 259 6.70 -1.41 -11.08
CA PRO A 259 7.26 -0.27 -10.33
C PRO A 259 6.64 -0.09 -8.94
N ASP A 260 5.33 -0.29 -8.80
CA ASP A 260 4.62 -0.19 -7.52
C ASP A 260 5.00 -1.37 -6.60
N ALA A 261 5.07 -2.58 -7.14
CA ALA A 261 5.56 -3.76 -6.42
C ALA A 261 7.03 -3.60 -5.96
N ALA A 262 7.90 -3.06 -6.80
CA ALA A 262 9.30 -2.77 -6.47
C ALA A 262 9.41 -1.72 -5.35
N ARG A 263 8.54 -0.71 -5.36
CA ARG A 263 8.47 0.30 -4.30
C ARG A 263 8.03 -0.30 -2.97
N ILE A 264 7.05 -1.22 -2.96
CA ILE A 264 6.67 -1.97 -1.76
C ILE A 264 7.87 -2.73 -1.18
N ARG A 265 8.61 -3.47 -2.03
CA ARG A 265 9.82 -4.18 -1.57
C ARG A 265 10.87 -3.25 -0.98
N ALA A 266 11.05 -2.06 -1.54
CA ALA A 266 11.97 -1.04 -1.01
C ALA A 266 11.49 -0.45 0.33
N LEU A 267 10.18 -0.28 0.52
CA LEU A 267 9.60 0.14 1.81
C LEU A 267 9.84 -0.93 2.89
N CYS A 268 9.60 -2.20 2.57
CA CYS A 268 9.87 -3.33 3.46
C CYS A 268 11.34 -3.36 3.91
N GLN A 269 12.29 -3.24 2.98
CA GLN A 269 13.73 -3.17 3.28
C GLN A 269 14.12 -1.93 4.11
N THR A 270 13.36 -0.85 4.00
CA THR A 270 13.57 0.36 4.80
C THR A 270 13.09 0.13 6.23
N ALA A 271 11.91 -0.44 6.42
CA ALA A 271 11.36 -0.78 7.73
C ALA A 271 12.24 -1.80 8.49
N GLU A 272 12.78 -2.80 7.77
CA GLU A 272 13.77 -3.75 8.30
C GLU A 272 14.99 -3.01 8.86
N ARG A 273 15.68 -2.22 8.03
CA ARG A 273 16.91 -1.51 8.42
C ARG A 273 16.69 -0.56 9.60
N VAL A 274 15.56 0.15 9.64
CA VAL A 274 15.22 1.06 10.74
C VAL A 274 15.05 0.29 12.05
N THR A 275 14.32 -0.82 12.01
CA THR A 275 14.04 -1.64 13.20
C THR A 275 15.29 -2.37 13.70
N GLU A 276 16.13 -2.90 12.80
CA GLU A 276 17.36 -3.59 13.19
C GLU A 276 18.37 -2.63 13.86
N ALA A 277 18.45 -1.40 13.36
CA ALA A 277 19.31 -0.38 13.94
C ALA A 277 18.82 0.09 15.33
N ASP A 278 17.49 0.21 15.50
CA ASP A 278 16.87 0.63 16.75
C ASP A 278 15.48 -0.01 16.93
N PRO A 279 15.38 -1.11 17.71
CA PRO A 279 14.11 -1.80 17.92
C PRO A 279 13.02 -0.93 18.58
N GLU A 280 13.38 0.15 19.30
CA GLU A 280 12.39 1.07 19.88
C GLU A 280 11.61 1.84 18.80
N LYS A 281 12.19 1.98 17.60
CA LYS A 281 11.54 2.58 16.43
C LYS A 281 10.69 1.60 15.63
N GLY A 282 10.64 0.32 15.99
CA GLY A 282 9.91 -0.70 15.23
C GLY A 282 8.42 -0.38 15.05
N ALA A 283 7.77 0.25 16.03
CA ALA A 283 6.38 0.68 15.91
C ALA A 283 6.19 1.84 14.92
N GLU A 284 7.13 2.78 14.85
CA GLU A 284 7.11 3.88 13.88
C GLU A 284 7.34 3.34 12.46
N ALA A 285 8.35 2.47 12.29
CA ALA A 285 8.65 1.82 11.03
C ALA A 285 7.47 0.96 10.50
N ALA A 286 6.77 0.25 11.39
CA ALA A 286 5.58 -0.50 11.05
C ALA A 286 4.44 0.39 10.53
N ARG A 287 4.19 1.54 11.18
CA ARG A 287 3.16 2.50 10.75
C ARG A 287 3.51 3.17 9.41
N ASP A 288 4.76 3.61 9.24
CA ASP A 288 5.23 4.19 7.98
C ASP A 288 5.08 3.19 6.82
N LEU A 289 5.39 1.91 7.08
CA LEU A 289 5.21 0.84 6.09
C LEU A 289 3.74 0.65 5.72
N LEU A 290 2.83 0.57 6.70
CA LEU A 290 1.39 0.46 6.44
C LEU A 290 0.89 1.65 5.60
N GLU A 291 1.13 2.88 6.07
CA GLU A 291 0.66 4.11 5.42
C GLU A 291 1.19 4.28 3.98
N ARG A 292 2.47 3.99 3.76
CA ARG A 292 3.11 4.20 2.44
C ARG A 292 2.88 3.06 1.46
N SER A 293 2.53 1.87 1.95
CA SER A 293 2.23 0.72 1.10
C SER A 293 0.77 0.68 0.65
N GLU A 294 -0.17 1.21 1.44
CA GLU A 294 -1.61 1.25 1.13
C GLU A 294 -1.92 1.73 -0.30
N PRO A 295 -1.52 2.94 -0.75
CA PRO A 295 -1.83 3.41 -2.09
C PRO A 295 -1.14 2.61 -3.20
N LEU A 296 -0.10 1.84 -2.89
CA LEU A 296 0.56 0.95 -3.85
C LEU A 296 -0.19 -0.36 -3.96
N LEU A 297 -0.62 -0.93 -2.83
CA LEU A 297 -1.45 -2.15 -2.79
C LEU A 297 -2.78 -1.91 -3.50
N ASP A 298 -3.43 -0.76 -3.30
CA ASP A 298 -4.67 -0.39 -4.00
C ASP A 298 -4.50 -0.44 -5.53
N VAL A 299 -3.35 0.00 -6.05
CA VAL A 299 -3.05 -0.09 -7.49
C VAL A 299 -2.94 -1.55 -7.93
N LEU A 300 -2.23 -2.39 -7.18
CA LEU A 300 -2.14 -3.82 -7.51
C LEU A 300 -3.52 -4.50 -7.43
N GLU A 301 -4.33 -4.21 -6.42
CA GLU A 301 -5.67 -4.80 -6.24
C GLU A 301 -6.64 -4.42 -7.36
N LEU A 302 -6.57 -3.19 -7.88
CA LEU A 302 -7.40 -2.76 -9.01
C LEU A 302 -6.96 -3.38 -10.35
N MET A 303 -5.65 -3.63 -10.51
CA MET A 303 -5.05 -4.06 -11.77
C MET A 303 -5.00 -5.59 -11.92
N LEU A 304 -4.87 -6.32 -10.81
CA LEU A 304 -4.61 -7.75 -10.81
C LEU A 304 -5.80 -8.54 -10.24
N PRO A 305 -6.01 -9.80 -10.70
CA PRO A 305 -6.91 -10.73 -10.03
C PRO A 305 -6.52 -10.94 -8.55
N GLY A 306 -7.50 -11.19 -7.68
CA GLY A 306 -7.24 -11.40 -6.24
C GLY A 306 -6.40 -12.65 -5.91
N ASP A 307 -6.29 -13.61 -6.84
CA ASP A 307 -5.44 -14.79 -6.74
C ASP A 307 -4.07 -14.64 -7.44
N ASP A 308 -3.75 -13.44 -7.93
CA ASP A 308 -2.49 -13.17 -8.60
C ASP A 308 -1.29 -13.26 -7.64
N THR A 309 -0.24 -13.96 -8.08
CA THR A 309 0.94 -14.24 -7.26
C THR A 309 1.74 -12.98 -6.89
N LEU A 310 1.74 -11.95 -7.73
CA LEU A 310 2.45 -10.70 -7.48
C LEU A 310 1.73 -9.90 -6.40
N LEU A 311 0.40 -9.79 -6.50
CA LEU A 311 -0.43 -9.14 -5.48
C LEU A 311 -0.29 -9.85 -4.13
N GLN A 312 -0.48 -11.17 -4.10
CA GLN A 312 -0.36 -11.96 -2.88
C GLN A 312 1.02 -11.82 -2.24
N GLY A 313 2.09 -11.87 -3.04
CA GLY A 313 3.45 -11.70 -2.57
C GLY A 313 3.70 -10.30 -1.98
N ALA A 314 3.21 -9.25 -2.63
CA ALA A 314 3.34 -7.87 -2.14
C ALA A 314 2.60 -7.66 -0.82
N SER A 315 1.36 -8.13 -0.70
CA SER A 315 0.57 -8.02 0.53
C SER A 315 1.19 -8.83 1.69
N ASP A 316 1.65 -10.05 1.40
CA ASP A 316 2.36 -10.89 2.38
C ASP A 316 3.70 -10.32 2.83
N ASP A 317 4.44 -9.66 1.94
CA ASP A 317 5.70 -8.97 2.28
C ASP A 317 5.43 -7.84 3.28
N VAL A 318 4.42 -6.99 3.00
CA VAL A 318 4.02 -5.92 3.93
C VAL A 318 3.58 -6.51 5.27
N ALA A 319 2.67 -7.47 5.27
CA ALA A 319 2.17 -8.10 6.49
C ALA A 319 3.30 -8.73 7.32
N THR A 320 4.23 -9.41 6.66
CA THR A 320 5.40 -10.03 7.30
C THR A 320 6.32 -8.99 7.93
N TRP A 321 6.61 -7.91 7.24
CA TRP A 321 7.53 -6.89 7.75
C TRP A 321 6.92 -6.02 8.84
N VAL A 322 5.63 -5.67 8.73
CA VAL A 322 4.89 -5.02 9.83
C VAL A 322 4.93 -5.91 11.08
N MET A 323 4.66 -7.21 10.94
CA MET A 323 4.75 -8.17 12.05
C MET A 323 6.16 -8.20 12.67
N ARG A 324 7.21 -8.31 11.85
CA ARG A 324 8.60 -8.36 12.34
C ARG A 324 8.99 -7.09 13.10
N CYS A 325 8.69 -5.92 12.54
CA CYS A 325 8.95 -4.63 13.19
C CYS A 325 8.23 -4.53 14.54
N THR A 326 6.98 -4.98 14.56
CA THR A 326 6.12 -4.97 15.74
C THR A 326 6.61 -5.91 16.85
N VAL A 327 7.04 -7.12 16.49
CA VAL A 327 7.58 -8.10 17.46
C VAL A 327 8.90 -7.61 18.07
N ALA A 328 9.79 -7.03 17.24
CA ALA A 328 11.04 -6.44 17.72
C ALA A 328 10.79 -5.29 18.71
N TYR A 329 9.85 -4.40 18.37
CA TYR A 329 9.41 -3.31 19.24
C TYR A 329 8.84 -3.82 20.56
N GLY A 330 7.85 -4.72 20.51
CA GLY A 330 7.20 -5.25 21.71
C GLY A 330 8.18 -5.93 22.66
N ASN A 331 9.10 -6.74 22.11
CA ASN A 331 10.15 -7.41 22.90
C ASN A 331 11.11 -6.43 23.57
N LYS A 332 11.39 -5.29 22.93
CA LYS A 332 12.30 -4.27 23.45
C LYS A 332 11.65 -3.36 24.49
N THR A 333 10.42 -2.91 24.24
CA THR A 333 9.76 -1.86 25.03
C THR A 333 8.76 -2.40 26.05
N GLY A 334 8.24 -3.61 25.85
CA GLY A 334 7.13 -4.15 26.63
C GLY A 334 5.78 -3.45 26.36
N ASP A 335 5.70 -2.59 25.34
CA ASP A 335 4.44 -1.95 24.94
C ASP A 335 3.59 -2.90 24.08
N TRP A 336 3.02 -3.88 24.76
CA TRP A 336 2.20 -4.94 24.16
C TRP A 336 0.87 -4.43 23.58
N ILE A 337 0.38 -3.27 24.04
CA ILE A 337 -0.87 -2.69 23.54
C ILE A 337 -0.67 -2.16 22.12
N THR A 338 0.39 -1.38 21.90
CA THR A 338 0.76 -0.93 20.56
C THR A 338 1.10 -2.10 19.65
N ALA A 339 1.82 -3.10 20.18
CA ALA A 339 2.14 -4.30 19.40
C ALA A 339 0.89 -5.08 18.96
N GLN A 340 -0.14 -5.16 19.82
CA GLN A 340 -1.39 -5.81 19.46
C GLN A 340 -2.12 -5.08 18.34
N SER A 341 -2.21 -3.74 18.41
CA SER A 341 -2.86 -2.91 17.37
C SER A 341 -2.20 -3.14 16.01
N LEU A 342 -0.87 -3.02 15.93
CA LEU A 342 -0.14 -3.15 14.67
C LEU A 342 -0.25 -4.55 14.07
N LEU A 343 -0.28 -5.61 14.89
CA LEU A 343 -0.52 -6.97 14.40
C LEU A 343 -1.96 -7.17 13.89
N GLN A 344 -2.95 -6.51 14.50
CA GLN A 344 -4.33 -6.54 14.03
C GLN A 344 -4.48 -5.83 12.68
N GLU A 345 -3.76 -4.73 12.49
CA GLU A 345 -3.67 -3.98 11.22
C GLU A 345 -2.94 -4.77 10.13
N ALA A 346 -1.88 -5.52 10.49
CA ALA A 346 -1.15 -6.37 9.54
C ALA A 346 -1.95 -7.60 9.08
N ARG A 347 -2.83 -8.12 9.94
CA ARG A 347 -3.57 -9.37 9.71
C ARG A 347 -4.39 -9.40 8.40
N PRO A 348 -5.21 -8.39 8.04
CA PRO A 348 -5.97 -8.42 6.79
C PRO A 348 -5.09 -8.39 5.54
N LEU A 349 -3.85 -7.88 5.63
CA LEU A 349 -2.90 -7.84 4.51
C LEU A 349 -2.27 -9.21 4.20
N ALA A 350 -2.31 -10.15 5.14
CA ALA A 350 -1.78 -11.49 4.92
C ALA A 350 -2.69 -12.29 3.96
N ALA A 351 -2.24 -12.40 2.72
CA ALA A 351 -2.94 -13.07 1.63
C ALA A 351 -2.89 -14.60 1.79
N THR A 352 -1.74 -15.15 2.22
CA THR A 352 -1.56 -16.60 2.33
C THR A 352 -1.72 -17.14 3.76
N ASP A 353 -2.18 -18.39 3.87
CA ASP A 353 -2.38 -19.08 5.16
C ASP A 353 -1.11 -19.17 6.03
N PRO A 354 0.10 -19.41 5.48
CA PRO A 354 1.33 -19.41 6.27
C PRO A 354 1.59 -18.06 6.96
N VAL A 355 1.35 -16.94 6.29
CA VAL A 355 1.56 -15.60 6.87
C VAL A 355 0.47 -15.29 7.90
N ARG A 356 -0.81 -15.57 7.57
CA ARG A 356 -1.94 -15.42 8.51
C ARG A 356 -1.71 -16.17 9.82
N SER A 357 -1.30 -17.44 9.72
CA SER A 357 -1.04 -18.30 10.88
C SER A 357 0.07 -17.76 11.77
N ARG A 358 1.12 -17.17 11.17
CA ARG A 358 2.23 -16.56 11.92
C ARG A 358 1.79 -15.30 12.66
N ILE A 359 0.97 -14.45 12.03
CA ILE A 359 0.42 -13.25 12.68
C ILE A 359 -0.52 -13.66 13.81
N ASP A 360 -1.40 -14.64 13.60
CA ASP A 360 -2.34 -15.13 14.61
C ASP A 360 -1.62 -15.75 15.83
N ALA A 361 -0.50 -16.45 15.62
CA ALA A 361 0.33 -16.94 16.72
C ALA A 361 0.98 -15.81 17.55
N ASN A 362 1.44 -14.74 16.88
CA ASN A 362 1.96 -13.56 17.57
C ASN A 362 0.87 -12.78 18.29
N LEU A 363 -0.32 -12.63 17.70
CA LEU A 363 -1.48 -12.00 18.35
C LEU A 363 -1.89 -12.74 19.62
N THR A 364 -1.84 -14.07 19.62
CA THR A 364 -2.10 -14.89 20.81
C THR A 364 -1.07 -14.58 21.90
N THR A 365 0.22 -14.60 21.55
CA THR A 365 1.32 -14.34 22.49
C THR A 365 1.25 -12.91 23.06
N VAL A 366 1.04 -11.91 22.21
CA VAL A 366 0.91 -10.51 22.62
C VAL A 366 -0.36 -10.32 23.47
N GLY A 367 -1.46 -10.97 23.12
CA GLY A 367 -2.70 -10.94 23.89
C GLY A 367 -2.53 -11.44 25.33
N GLU A 368 -1.75 -12.50 25.53
CA GLU A 368 -1.37 -12.97 26.86
C GLU A 368 -0.56 -11.92 27.63
N ASN A 369 0.39 -11.25 26.97
CA ASN A 369 1.21 -10.19 27.59
C ASN A 369 0.41 -8.92 27.91
N VAL A 370 -0.57 -8.55 27.07
CA VAL A 370 -1.46 -7.39 27.30
C VAL A 370 -2.25 -7.52 28.60
N VAL A 371 -2.66 -8.75 28.98
CA VAL A 371 -3.34 -9.01 30.28
C VAL A 371 -2.49 -8.53 31.46
N TYR A 372 -1.17 -8.55 31.32
CA TYR A 372 -0.22 -8.12 32.36
C TYR A 372 0.24 -6.67 32.20
N ALA A 373 -0.11 -5.97 31.12
CA ALA A 373 0.37 -4.62 30.82
C ALA A 373 -0.29 -3.51 31.67
N ARG A 374 -1.53 -3.72 32.14
CA ARG A 374 -2.28 -2.74 32.97
C ARG A 374 -2.56 -3.26 34.37
N CYS A 375 -2.62 -2.34 35.32
CA CYS A 375 -3.01 -2.64 36.69
C CYS A 375 -4.41 -3.26 36.73
N HIS A 376 -4.53 -4.46 37.29
CA HIS A 376 -5.80 -5.17 37.45
C HIS A 376 -6.80 -4.40 38.32
N PHE A 377 -6.32 -3.58 39.24
CA PHE A 377 -7.17 -2.93 40.25
C PHE A 377 -7.79 -1.61 39.76
N CYS A 378 -6.98 -0.71 39.19
CA CYS A 378 -7.51 0.55 38.66
C CYS A 378 -7.89 0.49 37.18
N LYS A 379 -7.40 -0.51 36.43
CA LYS A 379 -7.56 -0.67 34.98
C LYS A 379 -7.02 0.49 34.12
N GLN A 380 -6.46 1.53 34.75
CA GLN A 380 -6.01 2.76 34.12
C GLN A 380 -4.50 2.80 33.96
N ASN A 381 -3.76 2.61 35.05
CA ASN A 381 -2.32 2.80 35.07
C ASN A 381 -1.56 1.57 34.53
N PRO A 382 -0.37 1.76 33.92
CA PRO A 382 0.54 0.68 33.58
C PRO A 382 0.85 -0.19 34.81
N ALA A 383 0.96 -1.49 34.58
CA ALA A 383 1.42 -2.41 35.61
C ALA A 383 2.89 -2.12 35.95
N ASP A 384 3.22 -2.18 37.23
CA ASP A 384 4.61 -2.18 37.68
C ASP A 384 4.94 -3.57 38.23
N GLN A 385 5.99 -4.20 37.68
CA GLN A 385 6.35 -5.57 38.01
C GLN A 385 6.69 -5.72 39.49
N SER A 386 7.39 -4.73 40.07
CA SER A 386 7.75 -4.68 41.50
C SER A 386 6.56 -4.45 42.44
N SER A 387 5.43 -4.04 41.86
CA SER A 387 4.19 -3.79 42.57
C SER A 387 3.19 -4.94 42.44
N SER A 388 3.48 -5.97 41.66
CA SER A 388 2.58 -7.10 41.45
C SER A 388 2.14 -7.77 42.76
N VAL A 389 0.97 -8.42 42.70
CA VAL A 389 0.40 -9.17 43.84
C VAL A 389 0.54 -10.64 43.54
N GLU A 390 1.32 -11.34 44.36
CA GLU A 390 1.49 -12.79 44.25
C GLU A 390 0.32 -13.50 44.92
N GLN A 391 -0.51 -14.16 44.12
CA GLN A 391 -1.60 -14.99 44.61
C GLN A 391 -1.22 -16.47 44.48
N LYS A 392 -0.87 -17.09 45.61
CA LYS A 392 -0.64 -18.53 45.68
C LYS A 392 -1.95 -19.30 45.57
N MET A 393 -1.92 -20.37 44.79
CA MET A 393 -3.03 -21.27 44.55
C MET A 393 -2.54 -22.72 44.62
N TYR A 394 -3.39 -23.63 45.08
CA TYR A 394 -3.13 -25.06 45.09
C TYR A 394 -4.21 -25.83 44.34
N GLY A 395 -3.85 -26.95 43.73
CA GLY A 395 -4.72 -27.78 42.91
C GLY A 395 -4.16 -29.19 42.75
N ASP A 396 -4.79 -29.98 41.88
CA ASP A 396 -4.43 -31.39 41.63
C ASP A 396 -4.30 -32.22 42.91
N VAL A 397 -5.25 -32.05 43.83
CA VAL A 397 -5.22 -32.70 45.14
C VAL A 397 -5.56 -34.19 44.98
N GLN A 398 -4.57 -35.04 45.21
CA GLN A 398 -4.72 -36.49 45.16
C GLN A 398 -4.62 -37.08 46.57
N HIS A 399 -5.60 -37.92 46.90
CA HIS A 399 -5.64 -38.65 48.17
C HIS A 399 -5.13 -40.08 47.95
N MET A 400 -3.95 -40.40 48.49
CA MET A 400 -3.37 -41.74 48.47
C MET A 400 -3.26 -42.28 49.90
N GLY A 401 -4.38 -42.81 50.41
CA GLY A 401 -4.49 -43.26 51.81
C GLY A 401 -4.29 -42.11 52.79
N TYR A 402 -3.25 -42.18 53.63
CA TYR A 402 -2.89 -41.13 54.59
C TYR A 402 -2.03 -40.01 53.99
N ARG A 403 -1.63 -40.09 52.72
CA ARG A 403 -0.84 -39.06 52.03
C ARG A 403 -1.71 -38.22 51.12
N ILE A 404 -1.62 -36.90 51.25
CA ILE A 404 -2.27 -35.93 50.38
C ILE A 404 -1.15 -35.30 49.55
N ASN A 405 -1.22 -35.44 48.24
CA ASN A 405 -0.33 -34.75 47.31
C ASN A 405 -1.09 -33.62 46.63
N TRP A 406 -0.45 -32.49 46.41
CA TRP A 406 -1.01 -31.35 45.69
C TRP A 406 0.07 -30.63 44.90
N ARG A 407 -0.34 -29.79 43.96
CA ARG A 407 0.54 -28.84 43.29
C ARG A 407 0.23 -27.43 43.75
N THR A 408 1.27 -26.60 43.83
CA THR A 408 1.16 -25.18 44.17
C THR A 408 1.70 -24.35 43.02
N LEU A 409 0.98 -23.29 42.65
CA LEU A 409 1.41 -22.30 41.68
C LEU A 409 1.20 -20.90 42.25
N THR A 410 1.93 -19.93 41.70
CA THR A 410 1.78 -18.52 42.07
C THR A 410 1.36 -17.74 40.84
N VAL A 411 0.19 -17.09 40.91
CA VAL A 411 -0.26 -16.17 39.87
C VAL A 411 0.18 -14.76 40.25
N SER A 412 1.01 -14.14 39.43
CA SER A 412 1.36 -12.72 39.58
C SER A 412 0.25 -11.85 38.98
N ILE A 413 -0.36 -11.00 39.79
CA ILE A 413 -1.46 -10.12 39.37
C ILE A 413 -0.89 -8.70 39.17
N PRO A 414 -1.03 -8.11 37.98
CA PRO A 414 -0.43 -6.82 37.67
C PRO A 414 -1.06 -5.70 38.51
N ARG A 415 -0.22 -4.84 39.09
CA ARG A 415 -0.65 -3.70 39.91
C ARG A 415 0.28 -2.51 39.66
N CYS A 416 -0.27 -1.30 39.65
CA CYS A 416 0.53 -0.07 39.56
C CYS A 416 1.02 0.38 40.94
N THR A 417 2.06 1.20 40.97
CA THR A 417 2.63 1.78 42.19
C THR A 417 1.61 2.57 43.01
N VAL A 418 0.69 3.28 42.35
CA VAL A 418 -0.39 4.05 43.00
C VAL A 418 -1.35 3.12 43.77
N CYS A 419 -1.81 2.04 43.13
CA CYS A 419 -2.68 1.07 43.81
C CYS A 419 -1.94 0.34 44.93
N LYS A 420 -0.64 0.05 44.77
CA LYS A 420 0.19 -0.49 45.86
C LYS A 420 0.19 0.45 47.07
N GLN A 421 0.49 1.73 46.86
CA GLN A 421 0.52 2.73 47.93
C GLN A 421 -0.85 2.86 48.62
N GLN A 422 -1.95 2.89 47.85
CA GLN A 422 -3.30 2.95 48.42
C GLN A 422 -3.65 1.69 49.23
N HIS A 423 -3.29 0.50 48.73
CA HIS A 423 -3.52 -0.76 49.44
C HIS A 423 -2.71 -0.83 50.74
N GLU A 424 -1.47 -0.33 50.76
CA GLU A 424 -0.60 -0.33 51.95
C GLU A 424 -0.92 0.77 52.96
N GLN A 425 -1.44 1.93 52.52
CA GLN A 425 -1.74 3.05 53.41
C GLN A 425 -3.06 2.91 54.19
N ARG A 426 -3.95 1.98 53.80
CA ARG A 426 -5.24 1.78 54.49
C ARG A 426 -5.05 1.36 55.95
N GLY A 427 -4.18 0.39 56.22
CA GLY A 427 -3.92 -0.09 57.58
C GLY A 427 -3.51 1.07 58.50
N ARG A 428 -2.65 1.97 58.02
CA ARG A 428 -2.22 3.17 58.76
C ARG A 428 -3.34 4.18 59.01
N ARG A 429 -4.23 4.43 58.05
CA ARG A 429 -5.35 5.37 58.23
C ARG A 429 -6.41 4.84 59.21
N VAL A 430 -6.78 3.57 59.09
CA VAL A 430 -7.74 2.92 60.00
C VAL A 430 -7.16 2.85 61.42
N TRP A 431 -5.87 2.52 61.53
CA TRP A 431 -5.15 2.51 62.81
C TRP A 431 -5.06 3.92 63.42
N GLY A 432 -4.73 4.95 62.63
CA GLY A 432 -4.66 6.33 63.10
C GLY A 432 -6.00 6.88 63.62
N ILE A 433 -7.11 6.65 62.89
CA ILE A 433 -8.45 7.05 63.35
C ILE A 433 -8.84 6.28 64.61
N GLY A 434 -8.59 4.97 64.65
CA GLY A 434 -8.92 4.14 65.80
C GLY A 434 -8.10 4.47 67.06
N CYS A 435 -6.81 4.76 66.92
CA CYS A 435 -5.98 5.21 68.04
C CYS A 435 -6.41 6.58 68.56
N THR A 436 -6.78 7.51 67.67
CA THR A 436 -7.29 8.83 68.08
C THR A 436 -8.63 8.70 68.81
N GLY A 437 -9.53 7.85 68.31
CA GLY A 437 -10.80 7.55 68.97
C GLY A 437 -10.62 6.92 70.35
N ASN A 438 -9.72 5.93 70.48
CA ASN A 438 -9.39 5.30 71.76
C ASN A 438 -8.79 6.30 72.76
N LEU A 439 -7.89 7.17 72.33
CA LEU A 439 -7.29 8.19 73.21
C LEU A 439 -8.35 9.18 73.75
N LEU A 440 -9.33 9.56 72.92
CA LEU A 440 -10.43 10.44 73.33
C LEU A 440 -11.39 9.74 74.30
N ALA A 441 -11.72 8.47 74.04
CA ALA A 441 -12.57 7.67 74.92
C ALA A 441 -11.89 7.44 76.28
N LEU A 442 -10.59 7.14 76.29
CA LEU A 442 -9.79 7.00 77.51
C LEU A 442 -9.74 8.31 78.31
N ALA A 443 -9.57 9.47 77.65
CA ALA A 443 -9.64 10.77 78.31
C ALA A 443 -11.01 11.01 78.96
N LEU A 444 -12.11 10.62 78.29
CA LEU A 444 -13.46 10.73 78.82
C LEU A 444 -13.69 9.78 80.01
N VAL A 445 -13.13 8.57 79.99
CA VAL A 445 -13.13 7.64 81.14
C VAL A 445 -12.51 8.33 82.37
N ILE A 446 -11.36 8.99 82.22
CA ILE A 446 -10.69 9.71 83.31
C ILE A 446 -11.58 10.83 83.88
N VAL A 447 -12.22 11.61 83.00
CA VAL A 447 -13.15 12.67 83.42
C VAL A 447 -14.33 12.09 84.20
N LEU A 448 -14.95 11.01 83.72
CA LEU A 448 -16.09 10.37 84.38
C LEU A 448 -15.74 9.80 85.76
N PHE A 449 -14.51 9.30 85.95
CA PHE A 449 -14.00 8.95 87.27
C PHE A 449 -13.86 10.19 88.18
N ALA A 450 -13.31 11.28 87.65
CA ALA A 450 -13.10 12.52 88.41
C ALA A 450 -14.42 13.23 88.80
N THR A 451 -15.47 13.11 87.99
CA THR A 451 -16.79 13.72 88.25
C THR A 451 -17.75 12.81 89.01
N GLY A 452 -17.27 11.70 89.58
CA GLY A 452 -18.06 10.84 90.48
C GLY A 452 -19.05 9.91 89.79
N SER A 453 -18.81 9.54 88.52
CA SER A 453 -19.66 8.62 87.74
C SER A 453 -18.95 7.30 87.37
N PRO A 454 -18.46 6.52 88.35
CA PRO A 454 -17.58 5.37 88.08
C PRO A 454 -18.25 4.24 87.29
N GLY A 455 -19.57 4.05 87.42
CA GLY A 455 -20.30 3.02 86.65
C GLY A 455 -20.24 3.26 85.14
N TRP A 456 -20.42 4.52 84.71
CA TRP A 456 -20.29 4.90 83.30
C TRP A 456 -18.84 4.84 82.81
N ALA A 457 -17.88 5.15 83.67
CA ALA A 457 -16.46 5.05 83.36
C ALA A 457 -16.03 3.60 83.06
N ILE A 458 -16.50 2.63 83.86
CA ILE A 458 -16.21 1.20 83.64
C ILE A 458 -16.84 0.69 82.34
N LEU A 459 -18.11 1.04 82.08
CA LEU A 459 -18.79 0.64 80.84
C LEU A 459 -18.10 1.19 79.59
N LEU A 460 -17.69 2.46 79.63
CA LEU A 460 -16.97 3.09 78.52
C LEU A 460 -15.59 2.47 78.32
N ALA A 461 -14.86 2.14 79.38
CA ALA A 461 -13.56 1.47 79.30
C ALA A 461 -13.65 0.07 78.65
N ILE A 462 -14.69 -0.71 78.99
CA ILE A 462 -14.91 -2.03 78.36
C ILE A 462 -15.24 -1.86 76.86
N ALA A 463 -16.11 -0.90 76.53
CA ALA A 463 -16.46 -0.61 75.14
C ALA A 463 -15.24 -0.15 74.32
N ASP A 464 -14.36 0.66 74.92
CA ASP A 464 -13.12 1.14 74.30
C ASP A 464 -12.15 -0.01 74.00
N VAL A 465 -11.96 -0.94 74.94
CA VAL A 465 -11.14 -2.15 74.72
C VAL A 465 -11.70 -3.01 73.59
N ILE A 466 -13.02 -3.22 73.55
CA ILE A 466 -13.66 -3.98 72.46
C ILE A 466 -13.48 -3.25 71.12
N ALA A 467 -13.65 -1.93 71.10
CA ALA A 467 -13.46 -1.11 69.91
C ALA A 467 -11.99 -1.15 69.44
N PHE A 468 -11.02 -1.13 70.35
CA PHE A 468 -9.59 -1.29 70.03
C PHE A 468 -9.32 -2.62 69.33
N PHE A 469 -9.78 -3.74 69.88
CA PHE A 469 -9.56 -5.06 69.27
C PHE A 469 -10.31 -5.21 67.95
N PHE A 470 -11.49 -4.60 67.82
CA PHE A 470 -12.23 -4.55 66.57
C PHE A 470 -11.45 -3.77 65.49
N VAL A 471 -10.98 -2.56 65.82
CA VAL A 471 -10.12 -1.74 64.95
C VAL A 471 -8.84 -2.50 64.60
N ALA A 472 -8.16 -3.10 65.57
CA ALA A 472 -6.94 -3.87 65.35
C ALA A 472 -7.17 -5.06 64.41
N GLY A 473 -8.32 -5.73 64.54
CA GLY A 473 -8.73 -6.83 63.66
C GLY A 473 -8.99 -6.40 62.21
N ILE A 474 -9.53 -5.20 61.98
CA ILE A 474 -9.80 -4.68 60.62
C ILE A 474 -8.67 -3.82 60.03
N ALA A 475 -7.72 -3.36 60.85
CA ALA A 475 -6.58 -2.54 60.45
C ALA A 475 -5.34 -3.36 60.04
N GLY A 476 -5.48 -4.70 59.96
CA GLY A 476 -4.39 -5.59 59.56
C GLY A 476 -3.74 -5.17 58.23
N PRO A 477 -2.43 -5.41 58.06
CA PRO A 477 -1.74 -5.13 56.80
C PRO A 477 -2.38 -5.97 55.68
N GLY A 478 -2.90 -5.33 54.64
CA GLY A 478 -3.53 -6.06 53.55
C GLY A 478 -4.37 -5.22 52.59
N MET A 479 -4.65 -5.82 51.44
CA MET A 479 -5.52 -5.26 50.41
C MET A 479 -6.97 -5.16 50.89
N PRO A 480 -7.75 -4.14 50.49
CA PRO A 480 -9.17 -4.06 50.83
C PRO A 480 -9.94 -5.30 50.39
N THR A 481 -10.87 -5.80 51.21
CA THR A 481 -11.72 -6.97 50.90
C THR A 481 -12.44 -6.86 49.54
N GLY A 482 -12.96 -5.67 49.20
CA GLY A 482 -13.56 -5.43 47.88
C GLY A 482 -12.57 -5.55 46.72
N GLN A 483 -11.34 -5.03 46.89
CA GLN A 483 -10.27 -5.14 45.89
C GLN A 483 -9.73 -6.58 45.80
N PHE A 484 -9.62 -7.27 46.94
CA PHE A 484 -9.23 -8.68 46.97
C PHE A 484 -10.29 -9.57 46.28
N ALA A 485 -11.58 -9.25 46.40
CA ALA A 485 -12.63 -9.97 45.70
C ALA A 485 -12.44 -9.91 44.17
N THR A 486 -11.98 -8.78 43.63
CA THR A 486 -11.70 -8.64 42.19
C THR A 486 -10.58 -9.54 41.70
N ILE A 487 -9.72 -10.11 42.57
CA ILE A 487 -8.68 -11.07 42.15
C ILE A 487 -9.30 -12.29 41.48
N ARG A 488 -10.50 -12.71 41.91
CA ARG A 488 -11.24 -13.82 41.29
C ARG A 488 -11.66 -13.53 39.84
N GLU A 489 -11.76 -12.26 39.50
CA GLU A 489 -12.13 -11.78 38.16
C GLU A 489 -10.90 -11.64 37.25
N PHE A 490 -9.67 -11.72 37.79
CA PHE A 490 -8.46 -11.73 36.98
C PHE A 490 -8.42 -13.02 36.17
N GLU A 491 -8.36 -12.90 34.84
CA GLU A 491 -8.61 -14.00 33.92
C GLU A 491 -7.78 -15.28 34.19
N PRO A 492 -6.45 -15.20 34.42
CA PRO A 492 -5.66 -16.37 34.82
C PRO A 492 -6.14 -17.03 36.11
N VAL A 493 -6.51 -16.24 37.13
CA VAL A 493 -7.04 -16.77 38.40
C VAL A 493 -8.41 -17.43 38.17
N ARG A 494 -9.28 -16.78 37.40
CA ARG A 494 -10.61 -17.29 37.06
C ARG A 494 -10.54 -18.66 36.38
N ARG A 495 -9.63 -18.81 35.40
CA ARG A 495 -9.37 -20.10 34.73
C ARG A 495 -8.88 -21.17 35.71
N MET A 496 -7.94 -20.84 36.59
CA MET A 496 -7.45 -21.79 37.61
C MET A 496 -8.56 -22.22 38.57
N LEU A 497 -9.38 -21.29 39.05
CA LEU A 497 -10.54 -21.61 39.91
C LEU A 497 -11.53 -22.52 39.19
N ALA A 498 -11.82 -22.27 37.91
CA ALA A 498 -12.69 -23.12 37.10
C ALA A 498 -12.11 -24.54 36.90
N ALA A 499 -10.78 -24.66 36.84
CA ALA A 499 -10.05 -25.93 36.81
C ALA A 499 -9.95 -26.65 38.18
N GLY A 500 -10.65 -26.15 39.22
CA GLY A 500 -10.70 -26.78 40.55
C GLY A 500 -9.56 -26.38 41.50
N TRP A 501 -8.71 -25.41 41.12
CA TRP A 501 -7.71 -24.84 42.02
C TRP A 501 -8.37 -23.95 43.08
N LYS A 502 -7.69 -23.78 44.21
CA LYS A 502 -8.15 -22.97 45.35
C LYS A 502 -7.05 -22.02 45.81
N PHE A 503 -7.44 -20.91 46.43
CA PHE A 503 -6.47 -19.95 47.00
C PHE A 503 -5.74 -20.55 48.21
N GLY A 504 -4.45 -20.26 48.32
CA GLY A 504 -3.58 -20.71 49.40
C GLY A 504 -2.39 -21.54 48.91
N GLU A 505 -1.48 -21.88 49.82
CA GLU A 505 -0.27 -22.64 49.49
C GLU A 505 -0.50 -24.16 49.54
N ARG A 506 -1.52 -24.61 50.29
CA ARG A 506 -1.80 -26.03 50.56
C ARG A 506 -3.28 -26.27 50.91
N PRO A 507 -3.78 -27.51 50.72
CA PRO A 507 -5.13 -27.89 51.14
C PRO A 507 -5.35 -27.75 52.66
N PRO A 508 -6.59 -27.48 53.10
CA PRO A 508 -6.92 -27.49 54.52
C PRO A 508 -6.64 -28.87 55.13
N ASN A 509 -6.14 -28.88 56.37
CA ASN A 509 -5.80 -30.07 57.16
C ASN A 509 -4.55 -30.86 56.72
N VAL A 510 -3.63 -30.20 56.00
CA VAL A 510 -2.31 -30.76 55.71
C VAL A 510 -1.25 -29.92 56.42
N ASN A 511 -0.54 -30.54 57.39
CA ASN A 511 0.49 -29.88 58.19
C ASN A 511 1.88 -30.02 57.61
#